data_AF-A0A920ASB7-F1
#
_entry.id   AF-A0A920ASB7-F1
#
_cell.length_a   1.000
_cell.length_b   1.000
_cell.length_c   1.000
_cell.angle_alpha   90.00
_cell.angle_beta   90.00
_cell.angle_gamma   90.00
#
_symmetry.space_group_name_H-M   'P 1'
#
loop_
_entity.id
_entity.type
_entity.pdbx_description
1 polymer ?
#
loop_
_entity_poly.entity_id
_entity_poly.type
_entity_poly.pdbx_seq_one_letter_code
_entity_poly.pdbx_strand_id
1 'polypeptide(L)'
;MHLSSSVNLDTITYGMSAFFKRLRWINFKHGDAKTSNFFISGKNIIALDLDTAGYENFFSRINGISRDKNRFLKSIAKYPKLHKKLLKRI
;
A
#
# COMPACT_ATOMS: atom_id res chain seq x y z
N MET A 1 6.53 8.27 -4.33
CA MET A 1 7.53 7.48 -3.59
C MET A 1 8.89 8.09 -3.87
N HIS A 2 9.34 9.01 -3.02
CA HIS A 2 10.74 9.41 -3.00
C HIS A 2 11.51 8.30 -2.30
N LEU A 3 12.18 7.47 -3.09
CA LEU A 3 13.16 6.52 -2.62
C LEU A 3 14.40 7.32 -2.24
N SER A 4 14.65 7.56 -0.95
CA SER A 4 16.01 7.94 -0.55
C SER A 4 16.94 6.81 -0.97
N SER A 5 18.17 7.15 -1.36
CA SER A 5 19.19 6.26 -1.96
C SER A 5 19.58 5.03 -1.13
N SER A 6 18.96 4.80 0.03
CA SER A 6 19.23 3.74 1.00
C SER A 6 18.03 2.83 1.34
N VAL A 7 16.85 3.03 0.75
CA VAL A 7 15.67 2.22 1.12
C VAL A 7 15.75 0.81 0.51
N ASN A 8 15.92 -0.19 1.38
CA ASN A 8 15.97 -1.60 0.99
C ASN A 8 14.58 -2.06 0.46
N LEU A 9 14.59 -2.74 -0.70
CA LEU A 9 13.42 -3.35 -1.35
C LEU A 9 12.63 -4.26 -0.41
N ASP A 10 13.32 -5.00 0.45
CA ASP A 10 12.69 -5.87 1.43
C ASP A 10 11.94 -5.08 2.48
N THR A 11 12.51 -3.98 2.99
CA THR A 11 11.83 -3.10 3.94
C THR A 11 10.53 -2.54 3.36
N ILE A 12 10.55 -2.09 2.10
CA ILE A 12 9.34 -1.63 1.39
C ILE A 12 8.33 -2.77 1.27
N THR A 13 8.80 -3.96 0.89
CA THR A 13 7.94 -5.13 0.70
C THR A 13 7.25 -5.55 2.00
N TYR A 14 8.01 -5.66 3.10
CA TYR A 14 7.48 -6.03 4.41
C TYR A 14 6.53 -4.97 4.95
N GLY A 15 6.91 -3.70 4.88
CA GLY A 15 6.10 -2.61 5.39
C GLY A 15 4.78 -2.49 4.63
N MET A 16 4.79 -2.50 3.29
CA MET A 16 3.55 -2.42 2.51
C MET A 16 2.65 -3.63 2.72
N SER A 17 3.22 -4.84 2.88
CA SER A 17 2.43 -6.03 3.22
C SER A 17 1.79 -5.91 4.59
N ALA A 18 2.52 -5.42 5.60
CA ALA A 18 1.97 -5.16 6.93
C ALA A 18 0.88 -4.08 6.90
N PHE A 19 1.08 -3.01 6.13
CA PHE A 19 0.10 -1.94 5.94
C PHE A 19 -1.23 -2.47 5.40
N PHE A 20 -1.21 -3.18 4.25
CA PHE A 20 -2.44 -3.72 3.66
C PHE A 20 -3.10 -4.81 4.52
N LYS A 21 -2.31 -5.61 5.25
CA LYS A 21 -2.85 -6.55 6.24
C LYS A 21 -3.58 -5.83 7.36
N ARG A 22 -3.01 -4.73 7.89
CA ARG A 22 -3.63 -3.92 8.94
C ARG A 22 -4.93 -3.29 8.45
N LEU A 23 -4.93 -2.67 7.26
CA LEU A 23 -6.14 -2.14 6.62
C LEU A 23 -7.27 -3.18 6.52
N ARG A 24 -6.93 -4.40 6.07
CA ARG A 24 -7.87 -5.53 6.03
C ARG A 24 -8.41 -5.89 7.41
N TRP A 25 -7.55 -5.95 8.42
CA TRP A 25 -7.94 -6.32 9.77
C TRP A 25 -8.96 -5.34 10.35
N ILE A 26 -8.71 -4.02 10.22
CA ILE A 26 -9.59 -2.97 10.74
C ILE A 26 -10.73 -2.59 9.78
N ASN A 27 -10.86 -3.27 8.64
CA ASN A 27 -11.88 -2.98 7.62
C ASN A 27 -11.85 -1.52 7.14
N PHE A 28 -10.66 -1.03 6.85
CA PHE A 28 -10.41 0.35 6.44
C PHE A 28 -9.76 0.37 5.06
N LYS A 29 -10.17 1.30 4.21
CA LYS A 29 -9.51 1.59 2.94
C LYS A 29 -8.80 2.92 3.01
N HIS A 30 -7.74 3.06 2.22
CA HIS A 30 -7.11 4.34 1.97
C HIS A 30 -7.88 5.15 0.91
N GLY A 31 -8.46 4.49 -0.10
CA GLY A 31 -9.25 5.16 -1.13
C GLY A 31 -8.45 5.70 -2.32
N ASP A 32 -7.17 6.06 -2.14
CA ASP A 32 -6.24 6.43 -3.23
C ASP A 32 -4.80 5.93 -2.96
N ALA A 33 -4.65 4.62 -2.78
CA ALA A 33 -3.35 4.01 -2.45
C ALA A 33 -2.38 3.92 -3.64
N LYS A 34 -1.88 5.05 -4.14
CA LYS A 34 -0.82 5.14 -5.16
C LYS A 34 0.53 5.48 -4.54
N THR A 35 1.63 5.07 -5.16
CA THR A 35 3.00 5.31 -4.63
C THR A 35 3.33 6.77 -4.30
N SER A 36 2.70 7.77 -4.93
CA SER A 36 2.89 9.18 -4.57
C SER A 36 2.35 9.53 -3.19
N ASN A 37 1.32 8.81 -2.72
CA ASN A 37 0.67 9.03 -1.42
C ASN A 37 1.32 8.21 -0.30
N PHE A 38 2.46 7.59 -0.59
CA PHE A 38 3.28 6.90 0.41
C PHE A 38 4.66 7.54 0.49
N PHE A 39 5.03 7.88 1.72
CA PHE A 39 6.39 8.24 2.08
C PHE A 39 7.01 7.13 2.90
N ILE A 40 8.23 6.72 2.53
CA ILE A 40 8.95 5.64 3.20
C ILE A 40 10.28 6.21 3.69
N SER A 41 10.48 6.17 5.00
CA SER A 41 11.72 6.62 5.65
C SER A 41 12.21 5.55 6.61
N GLY A 42 13.33 4.91 6.24
CA GLY A 42 13.83 3.74 6.96
C GLY A 42 12.78 2.63 7.02
N LYS A 43 12.32 2.31 8.24
CA LYS A 43 11.29 1.29 8.50
C LYS A 43 9.86 1.85 8.59
N ASN A 44 9.71 3.17 8.52
CA ASN A 44 8.43 3.83 8.68
C ASN A 44 7.74 4.01 7.32
N ILE A 45 6.44 3.72 7.29
CA ILE A 45 5.56 4.00 6.16
C ILE A 45 4.53 5.01 6.62
N ILE A 46 4.49 6.14 5.94
CA ILE A 46 3.52 7.20 6.16
C ILE A 46 2.60 7.21 4.94
N ALA A 47 1.31 7.00 5.18
CA ALA A 47 0.26 7.17 4.19
C ALA A 47 -0.25 8.62 4.27
N LEU A 48 -0.42 9.25 3.12
CA LEU A 48 -0.84 10.63 2.94
C LEU A 48 -2.16 10.65 2.15
N ASP A 49 -2.79 11.82 2.00
CA ASP A 49 -3.99 11.97 1.17
C ASP A 49 -5.13 11.03 1.60
N LEU A 50 -5.59 11.25 2.84
CA LEU A 50 -6.57 10.42 3.53
C LEU A 50 -8.00 10.94 3.41
N ASP A 51 -8.26 11.93 2.56
CA ASP A 51 -9.59 12.55 2.41
C ASP A 51 -10.65 11.55 1.95
N THR A 52 -10.22 10.51 1.22
CA THR A 52 -11.09 9.40 0.76
C THR A 52 -10.95 8.13 1.60
N ALA A 53 -10.14 8.18 2.64
CA ALA A 53 -9.89 7.05 3.52
C ALA A 53 -11.04 6.87 4.50
N GLY A 54 -11.34 5.63 4.85
CA GLY A 54 -12.45 5.36 5.75
C GLY A 54 -12.77 3.90 5.93
N TYR A 55 -13.63 3.63 6.90
CA TYR A 55 -14.20 2.32 7.11
C TYR A 55 -15.14 1.96 5.96
N GLU A 56 -15.10 0.70 5.53
CA GLU A 56 -16.08 0.19 4.59
C GLU A 56 -17.15 -0.61 5.34
N ASN A 57 -18.39 -0.59 4.84
CA ASN A 57 -19.44 -1.45 5.37
C ASN A 57 -19.02 -2.92 5.24
N PHE A 58 -19.50 -3.79 6.14
CA PHE A 58 -19.06 -5.18 6.20
C PHE A 58 -19.22 -5.93 4.87
N PHE A 59 -20.24 -5.57 4.08
CA PHE A 59 -20.51 -6.11 2.74
C PHE A 59 -19.60 -5.54 1.63
N SER A 60 -19.06 -4.32 1.78
CA SER A 60 -18.12 -3.71 0.82
C SER A 60 -16.65 -3.92 1.18
N ARG A 61 -16.36 -4.42 2.40
CA ARG A 61 -15.03 -4.71 2.97
C ARG A 61 -13.99 -5.26 1.99
N ILE A 62 -14.38 -6.17 1.11
CA ILE A 62 -13.44 -6.84 0.19
C ILE A 62 -13.08 -5.91 -0.99
N ASN A 63 -13.99 -5.02 -1.39
CA ASN A 63 -13.88 -4.25 -2.61
C ASN A 63 -12.95 -3.03 -2.46
N GLY A 64 -12.99 -2.28 -1.35
CA GLY A 64 -12.12 -1.11 -1.17
C GLY A 64 -10.65 -1.47 -1.02
N ILE A 65 -10.34 -2.43 -0.15
CA ILE A 65 -8.96 -2.87 0.07
C ILE A 65 -8.39 -3.55 -1.19
N SER A 66 -9.19 -4.33 -1.92
CA SER A 66 -8.76 -4.92 -3.19
C SER A 66 -8.47 -3.84 -4.24
N ARG A 67 -9.33 -2.80 -4.35
CA ARG A 67 -9.09 -1.65 -5.22
C ARG A 67 -7.79 -0.92 -4.85
N ASP A 68 -7.53 -0.71 -3.57
CA ASP A 68 -6.30 -0.05 -3.12
C ASP A 68 -5.05 -0.88 -3.43
N LYS A 69 -5.07 -2.20 -3.22
CA LYS A 69 -3.98 -3.09 -3.63
C LYS A 69 -3.72 -2.99 -5.13
N ASN A 70 -4.78 -3.06 -5.94
CA ASN A 70 -4.66 -2.97 -7.40
C ASN A 70 -4.10 -1.62 -7.86
N ARG A 71 -4.55 -0.50 -7.26
CA ARG A 71 -3.99 0.83 -7.53
C ARG A 71 -2.52 0.90 -7.16
N PHE A 72 -2.15 0.37 -6.00
CA PHE A 72 -0.78 0.36 -5.55
C PHE A 72 0.11 -0.45 -6.51
N LEU A 73 -0.30 -1.68 -6.85
CA LEU A 73 0.40 -2.55 -7.80
C LEU A 73 0.59 -1.86 -9.15
N LYS A 74 -0.47 -1.25 -9.71
CA LYS A 74 -0.37 -0.46 -10.95
C LYS A 74 0.67 0.66 -10.82
N SER A 75 0.70 1.36 -9.69
CA SER A 75 1.64 2.47 -9.48
C SER A 75 3.11 2.04 -9.29
N ILE A 76 3.38 0.77 -8.97
CA ILE A 76 4.73 0.19 -8.90
C ILE A 76 5.09 -0.67 -10.12
N ALA A 77 4.23 -0.74 -11.15
CA ALA A 77 4.45 -1.60 -12.31
C ALA A 77 5.78 -1.33 -13.04
N LYS A 78 6.25 -0.08 -13.01
CA LYS A 78 7.58 0.33 -13.52
C LYS A 78 8.77 -0.22 -12.74
N TYR A 79 8.54 -0.92 -11.62
CA TYR A 79 9.56 -1.56 -10.79
C TYR A 79 9.32 -3.09 -10.73
N PRO A 80 9.73 -3.86 -11.74
CA PRO A 80 9.32 -5.27 -11.89
C PRO A 80 9.67 -6.16 -10.69
N LYS A 81 10.84 -5.94 -10.06
CA LYS A 81 11.27 -6.69 -8.88
C LYS A 81 10.35 -6.43 -7.67
N LEU A 82 10.00 -5.16 -7.43
CA LEU A 82 9.10 -4.77 -6.34
C LEU A 82 7.68 -5.28 -6.61
N HIS A 83 7.20 -5.08 -7.85
CA HIS A 83 5.90 -5.53 -8.30
C HIS A 83 5.73 -7.04 -8.08
N LYS A 84 6.67 -7.85 -8.55
CA LYS A 84 6.63 -9.32 -8.38
C LYS A 84 6.65 -9.74 -6.90
N LYS A 85 7.44 -9.07 -6.06
CA LYS A 85 7.49 -9.36 -4.60
C LYS A 85 6.18 -9.03 -3.91
N LEU A 86 5.58 -7.88 -4.21
CA LEU A 86 4.35 -7.43 -3.55
C LEU A 86 3.09 -8.11 -4.08
N LEU A 87 3.00 -8.39 -5.38
CA LEU A 87 1.87 -9.10 -5.99
C LEU A 87 1.55 -10.44 -5.29
N LYS A 88 2.58 -11.12 -4.77
CA LYS A 88 2.42 -12.40 -4.04
C LYS A 88 2.03 -12.24 -2.57
N ARG A 89 2.09 -11.02 -2.02
CA ARG A 89 2.08 -10.76 -0.57
C ARG A 89 0.96 -9.83 -0.09
N ILE A 90 0.33 -9.08 -0.99
CA ILE A 90 -0.73 -8.13 -0.65
C ILE A 90 -2.05 -8.57 -1.22
#